data_AF-A0A3E2B1X9-F1
#
_entry.id   AF-A0A3E2B1X9-F1
#
_cell.length_a   1.000
_cell.length_b   1.000
_cell.length_c   1.000
_cell.angle_alpha   90.00
_cell.angle_beta   90.00
_cell.angle_gamma   90.00
#
_symmetry.space_group_name_H-M   'P 1'
#
loop_
_entity.id
_entity.type
_entity.pdbx_description
1 polymer ?
#
loop_
_entity_poly.entity_id
_entity_poly.type
_entity_poly.pdbx_seq_one_letter_code
_entity_poly.pdbx_strand_id
1 'polypeptide(L)'
;MDILIVMCIGILVGRLPLLRRMKKKNEGLSLLCTFLLIFAMGVMLGEKENFFEELSSLGFTSFLFFLLPTGFSIILVYYLTKVFMKKEKNSEEREEAK
;
A
#
# COMPACT_ATOMS: atom_id res chain seq x y z
N MET A 1 -17.40 9.84 -3.61
CA MET A 1 -17.09 11.01 -2.75
C MET A 1 -17.01 10.62 -1.28
N ASP A 2 -17.75 9.60 -0.87
CA ASP A 2 -17.89 9.11 0.50
C ASP A 2 -16.56 8.66 1.12
N ILE A 3 -15.71 7.99 0.34
CA ILE A 3 -14.41 7.49 0.81
C ILE A 3 -13.47 8.65 1.21
N LEU A 4 -13.44 9.73 0.41
CA LEU A 4 -12.63 10.91 0.73
C LEU A 4 -13.15 11.61 1.99
N ILE A 5 -14.47 11.69 2.16
CA ILE A 5 -15.11 12.27 3.35
C ILE A 5 -14.76 11.45 4.59
N VAL A 6 -14.84 10.13 4.52
CA VAL A 6 -14.47 9.22 5.63
C VAL A 6 -12.99 9.34 5.99
N MET A 7 -12.08 9.47 5.01
CA MET A 7 -10.65 9.71 5.26
C MET A 7 -10.41 11.06 5.96
N CYS A 8 -11.07 12.13 5.51
CA CYS A 8 -10.97 13.45 6.14
C CYS A 8 -11.49 13.44 7.59
N ILE A 9 -12.62 12.76 7.84
CA ILE A 9 -13.16 12.58 9.20
C ILE A 9 -12.19 11.78 10.07
N GLY A 10 -11.57 10.72 9.52
CA GLY A 10 -10.56 9.94 10.21
C GLY A 10 -9.37 10.78 10.68
N ILE A 11 -8.90 11.71 9.86
CA ILE A 11 -7.82 12.65 10.21
C ILE A 11 -8.26 13.61 11.33
N LEU A 12 -9.49 14.14 11.26
CA LEU A 12 -10.04 15.04 12.28
C LEU A 12 -10.22 14.33 13.63
N VAL A 13 -10.79 13.13 13.62
CA VAL A 13 -11.06 12.33 14.82
C VAL A 13 -9.76 11.83 15.46
N GLY A 14 -8.72 11.55 14.66
CA GLY A 14 -7.39 11.19 15.14
C GLY A 14 -6.69 12.29 15.94
N ARG A 15 -7.08 13.56 15.76
CA ARG A 15 -6.51 14.72 16.49
C ARG A 15 -7.08 14.90 17.90
N LEU A 16 -8.20 14.24 18.23
CA LEU A 16 -8.86 14.38 19.54
C LEU A 16 -8.14 13.57 20.63
N PRO A 17 -7.61 14.21 21.70
CA PRO A 17 -6.89 13.51 22.78
C PRO A 17 -7.79 12.60 23.63
N LEU A 18 -9.12 12.76 23.54
CA LEU A 18 -10.14 11.91 24.18
C LEU A 18 -10.06 10.44 23.74
N LEU A 19 -9.70 10.18 22.48
CA LEU A 19 -9.56 8.82 21.95
C LEU A 19 -8.37 8.06 22.55
N ARG A 20 -7.41 8.77 23.18
CA ARG A 20 -6.17 8.18 23.74
C ARG A 20 -6.44 7.29 24.96
N ARG A 21 -7.50 7.57 25.74
CA ARG A 21 -7.94 6.71 26.87
C ARG A 21 -8.76 5.49 26.41
N MET A 22 -9.56 5.63 25.35
CA MET A 22 -10.33 4.51 24.77
C MET A 22 -9.48 3.63 23.83
N LYS A 23 -8.33 4.13 23.38
CA LYS A 23 -7.39 3.45 22.47
C LYS A 23 -7.02 2.05 22.93
N LYS A 24 -6.80 1.85 24.24
CA LYS A 24 -6.38 0.54 24.80
C LYS A 24 -7.46 -0.52 24.71
N LYS A 25 -8.74 -0.14 24.85
CA LYS A 25 -9.89 -1.05 24.63
C LYS A 25 -10.19 -1.24 23.15
N ASN A 26 -10.04 -0.17 22.36
CA ASN A 26 -10.20 -0.24 20.91
C ASN A 26 -9.16 -1.14 20.25
N GLU A 27 -7.93 -1.17 20.78
CA GLU A 27 -6.85 -2.04 20.31
C GLU A 27 -7.18 -3.52 20.55
N GLY A 28 -7.69 -3.87 21.73
CA GLY A 28 -8.15 -5.23 22.02
C GLY A 28 -9.34 -5.66 21.15
N LEU A 29 -10.32 -4.77 20.95
CA LEU A 29 -11.45 -5.03 20.06
C LEU A 29 -11.01 -5.15 18.60
N SER A 30 -10.06 -4.32 18.16
CA SER A 30 -9.51 -4.37 16.81
C SER A 30 -8.74 -5.67 16.59
N LEU A 31 -7.94 -6.11 17.56
CA LEU A 31 -7.26 -7.40 17.51
C LEU A 31 -8.26 -8.56 17.43
N LEU A 32 -9.27 -8.58 18.30
CA LEU A 32 -10.32 -9.60 18.27
C LEU A 32 -11.05 -9.63 16.92
N CYS A 33 -11.37 -8.45 16.38
CA CYS A 33 -12.00 -8.32 15.06
C CYS A 33 -11.08 -8.83 13.95
N THR A 34 -9.79 -8.48 13.98
CA THR A 34 -8.79 -9.00 13.04
C THR A 34 -8.70 -10.52 13.13
N PHE A 35 -8.68 -11.11 14.33
CA PHE A 35 -8.70 -12.56 14.50
C PHE A 35 -9.97 -13.20 13.92
N LEU A 36 -11.15 -12.64 14.20
CA LEU A 36 -12.41 -13.12 13.64
C LEU A 36 -12.45 -13.05 12.12
N LEU A 37 -11.93 -11.97 11.53
CA LEU A 37 -11.86 -11.81 10.08
C LEU A 37 -10.89 -12.80 9.43
N ILE A 38 -9.70 -12.99 10.02
CA ILE A 38 -8.74 -14.00 9.55
C ILE A 38 -9.36 -15.38 9.64
N PHE A 39 -10.06 -15.68 10.73
CA PHE A 39 -10.75 -16.96 10.91
C PHE A 39 -11.85 -17.15 9.85
N ALA A 40 -12.71 -16.15 9.64
CA ALA A 40 -13.77 -16.21 8.64
C ALA A 40 -13.22 -16.39 7.21
N MET A 41 -12.16 -15.66 6.84
CA MET A 41 -11.47 -15.89 5.58
C MET A 41 -10.91 -17.31 5.52
N GLY A 42 -10.22 -17.78 6.56
CA GLY A 42 -9.65 -19.12 6.62
C GLY A 42 -10.69 -20.23 6.42
N VAL A 43 -11.86 -20.12 7.05
CA VAL A 43 -12.97 -21.06 6.87
C VAL A 43 -13.50 -21.04 5.43
N MET A 44 -13.69 -19.86 4.83
CA MET A 44 -14.10 -19.76 3.42
C MET A 44 -13.09 -20.40 2.45
N LEU A 45 -11.79 -20.35 2.76
CA LEU A 45 -10.75 -21.00 1.96
C LEU A 45 -10.75 -22.52 2.14
N GLY A 46 -11.06 -23.01 3.35
CA GLY A 46 -11.14 -24.44 3.66
C GLY A 46 -12.37 -25.15 3.08
N GLU A 47 -13.46 -24.40 2.83
CA GLU A 47 -14.68 -24.92 2.17
C GLU A 47 -14.48 -25.15 0.66
N LYS A 48 -13.49 -24.50 0.04
CA LYS A 48 -13.24 -24.64 -1.40
C LYS A 48 -12.36 -25.87 -1.70
N GLU A 49 -12.96 -26.89 -2.30
CA GLU A 49 -12.27 -28.12 -2.72
C GLU A 49 -11.19 -27.86 -3.80
N ASN A 50 -11.38 -26.83 -4.64
CA ASN A 50 -10.44 -26.43 -5.71
C ASN A 50 -9.53 -25.24 -5.31
N PHE A 51 -9.37 -24.97 -4.02
CA PHE A 51 -8.65 -23.79 -3.54
C PHE A 51 -7.20 -23.69 -4.03
N PHE A 52 -6.46 -24.81 -4.08
CA PHE A 52 -5.08 -24.83 -4.55
C PHE A 52 -4.94 -24.52 -6.05
N GLU A 53 -5.90 -24.96 -6.86
CA GLU A 53 -5.89 -24.73 -8.30
C GLU A 53 -6.28 -23.28 -8.62
N GLU A 54 -7.30 -22.75 -7.91
CA GLU A 54 -7.64 -21.32 -7.96
C GLU A 54 -6.45 -20.47 -7.48
N LEU A 55 -5.80 -20.81 -6.37
CA LEU A 55 -4.62 -20.09 -5.86
C LEU A 55 -3.45 -20.07 -6.83
N SER A 56 -3.16 -21.18 -7.51
CA SER A 56 -2.08 -21.27 -8.49
C SER A 56 -2.35 -20.35 -9.69
N SER A 57 -3.57 -20.39 -10.23
CA SER A 57 -4.01 -19.53 -11.34
C SER A 57 -4.05 -18.04 -10.97
N LEU A 58 -4.61 -17.71 -9.79
CA LEU A 58 -4.64 -16.35 -9.26
C LEU A 58 -3.24 -15.83 -8.92
N GLY A 59 -2.38 -16.69 -8.38
CA GLY A 59 -1.00 -16.38 -8.03
C GLY A 59 -0.17 -16.02 -9.25
N PHE A 60 -0.27 -16.79 -10.33
CA PHE A 60 0.43 -16.49 -11.58
C PHE A 60 -0.05 -15.16 -12.19
N THR A 61 -1.36 -14.95 -12.22
CA THR A 61 -1.97 -13.73 -12.75
C THR A 61 -1.57 -12.51 -11.92
N SER A 62 -1.62 -12.61 -10.59
CA SER A 62 -1.23 -11.56 -9.66
C SER A 62 0.27 -11.27 -9.71
N PHE A 63 1.10 -12.29 -9.90
CA PHE A 63 2.54 -12.12 -10.07
C PHE A 63 2.86 -11.34 -11.35
N LEU A 64 2.16 -11.63 -12.45
CA LEU A 64 2.33 -10.88 -13.70
C LEU A 64 1.85 -9.43 -13.57
N PHE A 65 0.72 -9.20 -12.90
CA PHE A 65 0.23 -7.86 -12.55
C PHE A 65 1.08 -7.13 -11.51
N PHE A 66 1.92 -7.83 -10.75
CA PHE A 66 2.89 -7.20 -9.88
C PHE A 66 4.17 -6.84 -10.65
N LEU A 67 4.69 -7.77 -11.44
CA LEU A 67 5.98 -7.63 -12.11
C LEU A 67 5.94 -6.54 -13.20
N LEU A 68 4.86 -6.48 -14.00
CA LEU A 68 4.76 -5.50 -15.08
C LEU A 68 4.69 -4.05 -14.57
N PRO A 69 3.80 -3.66 -13.64
CA PRO A 69 3.73 -2.30 -13.13
C PRO A 69 4.94 -1.94 -12.26
N THR A 70 5.49 -2.90 -11.50
CA THR A 70 6.68 -2.64 -10.68
C THR A 70 7.90 -2.38 -11.56
N GLY A 71 8.14 -3.22 -12.57
CA GLY A 71 9.21 -3.03 -13.54
C GLY A 71 9.05 -1.70 -14.29
N PHE A 72 7.83 -1.40 -14.75
CA PHE A 72 7.53 -0.13 -15.41
C PHE A 72 7.76 1.08 -14.49
N SER A 73 7.31 1.01 -13.23
CA SER A 73 7.51 2.05 -12.22
C SER A 73 9.00 2.32 -11.99
N ILE A 74 9.81 1.27 -11.84
CA ILE A 74 11.27 1.40 -11.66
C ILE A 74 11.92 2.05 -12.89
N ILE A 75 11.57 1.59 -14.10
CA ILE A 75 12.11 2.16 -15.35
C ILE A 75 11.75 3.63 -15.48
N LEU A 76 10.49 3.98 -15.19
CA LEU A 76 9.99 5.34 -15.26
C LEU A 76 10.70 6.23 -14.24
N VAL A 77 10.83 5.80 -12.99
CA VAL A 77 11.54 6.56 -11.94
C VAL A 77 13.01 6.71 -12.29
N TYR A 78 13.67 5.69 -12.84
CA TYR A 78 15.06 5.78 -13.27
C TYR A 78 15.24 6.75 -14.44
N TYR A 79 14.36 6.70 -15.44
CA TYR A 79 14.35 7.64 -16.55
C TYR A 79 14.11 9.07 -16.05
N LEU A 80 13.13 9.27 -15.18
CA LEU A 80 12.79 10.57 -14.62
C LEU A 80 13.94 11.12 -13.76
N THR A 81 14.55 10.29 -12.92
CA THR A 81 15.75 10.66 -12.15
C THR A 81 16.90 11.08 -13.08
N LYS A 82 17.13 10.33 -14.18
CA LYS A 82 18.19 10.65 -15.14
C LYS A 82 17.91 11.91 -15.97
N VAL A 83 16.65 12.20 -16.29
CA VAL A 83 16.27 13.39 -17.08
C VAL A 83 16.16 14.63 -16.20
N PHE A 84 15.61 14.50 -15.00
CA PHE A 84 15.33 15.61 -14.10
C PHE A 84 16.55 15.98 -13.25
N MET A 85 17.30 14.99 -12.73
CA MET A 85 18.42 15.22 -11.81
C MET A 85 19.78 15.37 -12.50
N LYS A 86 19.91 14.97 -13.77
CA LYS A 86 21.13 15.25 -14.58
C LYS A 86 21.17 16.70 -15.07
N LYS A 87 20.06 17.44 -14.99
CA LYS A 87 20.01 18.87 -15.34
C LYS A 87 20.75 19.73 -14.32
N GLU A 88 20.79 19.32 -13.05
CA GLU A 88 21.53 20.05 -12.01
C GLU A 88 23.05 19.93 -12.19
N LYS A 89 23.59 18.74 -12.47
CA LYS A 89 25.05 18.55 -12.63
C LYS A 89 25.68 19.30 -13.80
N ASN A 90 24.94 19.56 -14.87
CA ASN A 90 25.48 20.30 -16.03
C ASN A 90 25.35 21.83 -15.88
N SER A 91 24.75 22.29 -14.78
CA SER A 91 24.65 23.72 -14.44
C SER A 91 25.88 24.16 -13.64
N GLU A 92 26.35 23.33 -12.70
CA GLU A 92 27.49 23.63 -11.84
C GLU A 92 28.83 23.57 -12.60
N GLU A 93 29.05 22.60 -13.50
CA GLU A 93 30.28 22.51 -14.32
C GLU A 93 30.45 23.68 -15.31
N ARG A 94 29.39 24.44 -15.62
CA ARG A 94 29.43 25.57 -16.56
C ARG A 94 29.64 26.93 -15.89
N GLU A 95 29.49 27.01 -14.57
CA GLU A 95 29.81 28.20 -13.75
C GLU A 95 31.24 28.16 -13.21
N GLU A 96 31.82 26.99 -12.95
CA GLU A 96 33.24 26.89 -12.51
C GLU A 96 34.26 26.97 -13.65
N ALA A 97 33.82 26.81 -14.91
CA ALA A 97 34.68 26.89 -16.10
C ALA A 97 34.63 28.24 -16.82
N LYS A 98 34.04 29.29 -16.20
CA LYS A 98 33.94 30.65 -16.76
C LYS A 98 34.61 31.67 -15.85
#